data_AF-A0A0G0G3D1-F1
#
_entry.id   AF-A0A0G0G3D1-F1
#
_cell.length_a   1.000
_cell.length_b   1.000
_cell.length_c   1.000
_cell.angle_alpha   90.00
_cell.angle_beta   90.00
_cell.angle_gamma   90.00
#
_symmetry.space_group_name_H-M   'P 1'
#
loop_
_entity.id
_entity.type
_entity.pdbx_description
1 polymer ?
#
loop_
_entity_poly.entity_id
_entity_poly.type
_entity_poly.pdbx_seq_one_letter_code
_entity_poly.pdbx_strand_id
1 'polypeptide(L)'
;LDEKVVEKTIPLIKERIKKLSDYLPLCKFVFEQPTVYEVDLSTKKDLLKKTIEKLMSLNDWSTSKIGEKMMGTVEENNYKTGEYFMTMRVAITGKKISPPLNESMEILGKKECLHRISKF
;
A
#
# COMPACT_ATOMS: atom_id res chain seq x y z
N LEU A 1 1.71 -20.05 -3.95
CA LEU A 1 2.23 -18.70 -3.62
C LEU A 1 3.71 -18.69 -3.96
N ASP A 2 4.26 -17.57 -4.44
CA ASP A 2 5.71 -17.45 -4.64
C ASP A 2 6.43 -17.48 -3.29
N GLU A 3 7.36 -18.42 -3.11
CA GLU A 3 8.07 -18.66 -1.84
C GLU A 3 8.88 -17.44 -1.37
N LYS A 4 9.57 -16.76 -2.29
CA LYS A 4 10.38 -15.57 -1.97
C LYS A 4 9.51 -14.41 -1.49
N VAL A 5 8.32 -14.28 -2.09
CA VAL A 5 7.34 -13.26 -1.67
C VAL A 5 6.80 -13.61 -0.29
N VAL A 6 6.50 -14.88 -0.01
CA VAL A 6 6.08 -15.33 1.32
C VAL A 6 7.14 -14.99 2.36
N GLU A 7 8.40 -15.37 2.14
CA GLU A 7 9.52 -15.07 3.04
C GLU A 7 9.63 -13.58 3.37
N LYS A 8 9.52 -12.70 2.38
CA LYS A 8 9.57 -11.24 2.58
C LYS A 8 8.41 -10.71 3.44
N THR A 9 7.24 -11.34 3.38
CA THR A 9 6.07 -10.90 4.16
C THR A 9 6.04 -11.42 5.59
N ILE A 10 6.73 -12.53 5.90
CA ILE A 10 6.72 -13.15 7.24
C ILE A 10 7.12 -12.15 8.34
N PRO A 11 8.23 -11.39 8.23
CA PRO A 11 8.62 -10.42 9.26
C PRO A 11 7.56 -9.34 9.53
N LEU A 12 6.76 -9.00 8.52
CA LEU A 12 5.76 -7.93 8.60
C LEU A 12 4.50 -8.34 9.37
N ILE A 13 4.24 -9.64 9.46
CA ILE A 13 2.99 -10.21 10.00
C ILE A 13 3.19 -11.18 11.16
N LYS A 14 4.42 -11.63 11.43
CA LYS A 14 4.71 -12.65 12.44
C LYS A 14 4.09 -12.33 13.80
N GLU A 15 4.25 -11.08 14.26
CA GLU A 15 3.70 -10.60 15.54
C GLU A 15 2.19 -10.29 15.46
N ARG A 16 1.58 -10.34 14.26
CA ARG A 16 0.18 -10.01 14.00
C ARG A 16 -0.72 -11.24 13.82
N ILE A 17 -0.14 -12.43 13.61
CA ILE A 17 -0.88 -13.69 13.40
C ILE A 17 -0.89 -14.56 14.65
N LYS A 18 -1.98 -15.28 14.89
CA LYS A 18 -2.09 -16.28 15.96
C LYS A 18 -2.01 -17.70 15.41
N LYS A 19 -2.50 -17.89 14.19
CA LYS A 19 -2.53 -19.16 13.46
C LYS A 19 -1.99 -18.95 12.05
N LEU A 20 -1.46 -20.00 11.43
CA LEU A 20 -1.00 -19.93 10.02
C LEU A 20 -2.13 -19.52 9.06
N SER A 21 -3.38 -19.88 9.38
CA SER A 21 -4.57 -19.46 8.63
C SER A 21 -4.79 -17.94 8.59
N ASP A 22 -4.20 -17.19 9.51
CA ASP A 22 -4.33 -15.72 9.58
C ASP A 22 -3.44 -15.02 8.55
N TYR A 23 -2.48 -15.74 7.94
CA TYR A 23 -1.56 -15.20 6.95
C TYR A 23 -2.30 -14.70 5.69
N LEU A 24 -3.09 -15.55 5.05
CA LEU A 24 -3.75 -15.21 3.79
C LEU A 24 -4.69 -14.01 3.93
N PRO A 25 -5.54 -13.90 4.97
CA PRO A 25 -6.33 -12.69 5.20
C PRO A 25 -5.52 -11.39 5.25
N LEU A 26 -4.27 -11.42 5.71
CA LEU A 26 -3.41 -10.23 5.78
C LEU A 26 -2.60 -10.00 4.50
N CYS A 27 -2.12 -11.06 3.84
CA CYS A 27 -1.14 -10.96 2.76
C CYS A 27 -1.69 -11.30 1.36
N LYS A 28 -2.96 -11.72 1.22
CA LYS A 28 -3.55 -12.08 -0.08
C LYS A 28 -3.34 -10.99 -1.14
N PHE A 29 -3.44 -9.72 -0.75
CA PHE A 29 -3.28 -8.59 -1.66
C PHE A 29 -1.90 -8.51 -2.33
N VAL A 30 -0.88 -9.16 -1.76
CA VAL A 30 0.48 -9.21 -2.32
C VAL A 30 0.53 -10.14 -3.54
N PHE A 31 -0.30 -11.17 -3.57
CA PHE A 31 -0.35 -12.17 -4.64
C PHE A 31 -1.43 -11.87 -5.67
N GLU A 32 -2.54 -11.29 -5.23
CA GLU A 32 -3.70 -10.99 -6.05
C GLU A 32 -4.15 -9.55 -5.80
N GLN A 33 -4.45 -8.83 -6.89
CA GLN A 33 -4.98 -7.48 -6.75
C GLN A 33 -6.35 -7.51 -6.05
N PRO A 34 -6.63 -6.60 -5.10
CA PRO A 34 -7.94 -6.51 -4.49
C PRO A 34 -9.00 -6.14 -5.53
N THR A 35 -10.15 -6.81 -5.48
CA THR A 35 -11.35 -6.50 -6.27
C THR A 35 -12.45 -5.85 -5.42
N VAL A 36 -12.31 -5.89 -4.10
CA VAL A 36 -13.24 -5.33 -3.12
C VAL A 36 -12.43 -4.43 -2.18
N TYR A 37 -13.01 -3.27 -1.85
CA TYR A 37 -12.38 -2.24 -1.03
C TYR A 37 -13.26 -1.91 0.19
N GLU A 38 -12.69 -1.94 1.39
CA GLU A 38 -13.41 -1.68 2.65
C GLU A 38 -13.80 -0.20 2.87
N VAL A 39 -13.30 0.70 2.02
CA VAL A 39 -13.60 2.13 2.03
C VAL A 39 -13.89 2.55 0.59
N ASP A 40 -14.95 3.34 0.40
CA ASP A 40 -15.19 3.99 -0.87
C ASP A 40 -14.15 5.10 -1.11
N LEU A 41 -13.39 4.94 -2.19
CA LEU A 41 -12.35 5.88 -2.60
C LEU A 41 -12.81 6.85 -3.69
N SER A 42 -14.09 6.80 -4.10
CA SER A 42 -14.68 7.64 -5.16
C SER A 42 -14.47 9.14 -4.95
N THR A 43 -14.39 9.59 -3.69
CA THR A 43 -14.18 10.99 -3.29
C THR A 43 -12.70 11.36 -3.10
N LYS A 44 -11.78 10.42 -3.28
CA LYS A 44 -10.33 10.58 -3.01
C LYS A 44 -9.48 10.68 -4.28
N LYS A 45 -10.10 10.89 -5.44
CA LYS A 45 -9.44 10.90 -6.75
C LYS A 45 -8.31 11.92 -6.86
N ASP A 46 -8.52 13.14 -6.39
CA ASP A 46 -7.49 14.20 -6.45
C ASP A 46 -6.24 13.81 -5.64
N LEU A 47 -6.44 13.32 -4.42
CA LEU A 47 -5.37 12.82 -3.55
C LEU A 47 -4.60 11.69 -4.24
N LEU A 48 -5.30 10.67 -4.73
CA LEU A 48 -4.70 9.50 -5.37
C LEU A 48 -3.92 9.89 -6.64
N LYS A 49 -4.47 10.79 -7.46
CA LYS A 49 -3.81 11.31 -8.66
C LYS A 49 -2.51 12.05 -8.33
N LYS A 50 -2.53 12.97 -7.36
CA LYS A 50 -1.34 13.71 -6.92
C LYS A 50 -0.28 12.77 -6.33
N THR A 51 -0.70 11.76 -5.57
CA THR A 51 0.21 10.74 -5.07
C THR A 51 0.87 9.94 -6.19
N ILE A 52 0.12 9.54 -7.24
CA ILE A 52 0.69 8.89 -8.43
C ILE A 52 1.76 9.78 -9.06
N GLU A 53 1.46 11.06 -9.32
CA GLU A 53 2.39 12.02 -9.93
C GLU A 53 3.71 12.09 -9.15
N LYS A 54 3.63 12.13 -7.81
CA LYS A 54 4.81 12.15 -6.95
C LYS A 54 5.56 10.82 -6.98
N LEU A 55 4.87 9.68 -6.83
CA LEU A 55 5.50 8.35 -6.82
C LEU A 55 6.10 7.96 -8.17
N MET A 56 5.56 8.44 -9.29
CA MET A 56 6.13 8.20 -10.62
C MET A 56 7.56 8.74 -10.75
N SER A 57 7.88 9.86 -10.11
CA SER A 57 9.23 10.44 -10.11
C SER A 57 10.25 9.69 -9.25
N LEU A 58 9.83 8.67 -8.49
CA LEU A 58 10.70 7.96 -7.55
C LEU A 58 11.49 6.85 -8.27
N ASN A 59 12.81 7.00 -8.38
CA ASN A 59 13.68 6.01 -9.03
C ASN A 59 14.05 4.85 -8.10
N ASP A 60 14.34 5.16 -6.83
CA ASP A 60 14.61 4.18 -5.78
C ASP A 60 13.29 3.78 -5.08
N TRP A 61 12.82 2.57 -5.37
CA TRP A 61 11.56 2.03 -4.83
C TRP A 61 11.79 1.23 -3.53
N SER A 62 12.46 1.84 -2.56
CA SER A 62 12.64 1.29 -1.21
C SER A 62 11.65 1.87 -0.20
N THR A 63 11.38 1.14 0.88
CA THR A 63 10.42 1.46 1.94
C THR A 63 10.63 2.88 2.48
N SER A 64 11.88 3.25 2.78
CA SER A 64 12.23 4.59 3.28
C SER A 64 11.88 5.67 2.25
N LYS A 65 12.27 5.48 0.98
CA LYS A 65 12.04 6.45 -0.09
C LYS A 65 10.56 6.59 -0.45
N ILE A 66 9.81 5.49 -0.43
CA ILE A 66 8.35 5.48 -0.58
C ILE A 66 7.70 6.29 0.54
N GLY A 67 8.11 6.04 1.80
CA GLY A 67 7.61 6.76 2.97
C GLY A 67 7.89 8.26 2.92
N GLU A 68 9.14 8.64 2.64
CA GLU A 68 9.56 10.05 2.46
C GLU A 68 8.75 10.74 1.37
N LYS A 69 8.59 10.10 0.20
CA LYS A 69 7.84 10.68 -0.92
C LYS A 69 6.37 10.89 -0.59
N MET A 70 5.75 9.94 0.09
CA MET A 70 4.36 10.04 0.54
C MET A 70 4.18 11.11 1.62
N MET A 71 5.10 11.21 2.59
CA MET A 71 5.07 12.27 3.60
C MET A 71 5.25 13.66 2.99
N GLY A 72 6.19 13.84 2.06
CA GLY A 72 6.31 15.10 1.34
C GLY A 72 5.04 15.47 0.57
N THR A 73 4.35 14.48 -0.01
CA THR A 73 3.05 14.71 -0.68
C THR A 73 1.98 15.19 0.30
N VAL A 74 1.96 14.65 1.52
CA VAL A 74 1.06 15.06 2.60
C VAL A 74 1.31 16.52 2.97
N GLU A 75 2.56 16.89 3.20
CA GLU A 75 2.97 18.24 3.60
C GLU A 75 2.66 19.28 2.52
N GLU A 76 3.05 19.03 1.27
CA GLU A 76 2.85 19.96 0.15
C GLU A 76 1.37 20.26 -0.14
N ASN A 77 0.46 19.33 0.16
CA ASN A 77 -0.97 19.46 -0.13
C ASN A 77 -1.82 19.71 1.12
N ASN A 78 -1.20 19.89 2.31
CA ASN A 78 -1.88 20.03 3.59
C ASN A 78 -2.91 18.91 3.86
N TYR A 79 -2.58 17.67 3.51
CA TYR A 79 -3.46 16.54 3.80
C TYR A 79 -3.39 16.15 5.27
N LYS A 80 -4.49 15.61 5.80
CA LYS A 80 -4.47 14.94 7.11
C LYS A 80 -3.73 13.61 6.98
N THR A 81 -2.60 13.47 7.67
CA THR A 81 -1.72 12.29 7.58
C THR A 81 -2.48 10.98 7.77
N GLY A 82 -3.30 10.87 8.82
CA GLY A 82 -4.07 9.64 9.08
C GLY A 82 -5.03 9.27 7.95
N GLU A 83 -5.71 10.25 7.37
CA GLU A 83 -6.63 10.05 6.25
C GLU A 83 -5.89 9.66 4.97
N TYR A 84 -4.76 10.31 4.69
CA TYR A 84 -3.92 10.02 3.53
C TYR A 84 -3.41 8.58 3.56
N PHE A 85 -2.79 8.16 4.66
CA PHE A 85 -2.23 6.80 4.76
C PHE A 85 -3.32 5.73 4.80
N MET A 86 -4.50 6.04 5.36
CA MET A 86 -5.66 5.15 5.29
C MET A 86 -6.14 5.00 3.83
N THR A 87 -6.27 6.11 3.11
CA THR A 87 -6.65 6.12 1.69
C THR A 87 -5.67 5.29 0.86
N MET A 88 -4.36 5.52 1.02
CA MET A 88 -3.32 4.77 0.32
C MET A 88 -3.31 3.28 0.71
N ARG A 89 -3.52 2.95 1.99
CA ARG A 89 -3.62 1.56 2.43
C ARG A 89 -4.76 0.82 1.73
N VAL A 90 -5.95 1.42 1.67
CA VAL A 90 -7.09 0.77 1.00
C VAL A 90 -6.84 0.69 -0.51
N ALA A 91 -6.31 1.75 -1.14
CA ALA A 91 -6.02 1.73 -2.57
C ALA A 91 -5.07 0.58 -2.96
N ILE A 92 -4.06 0.30 -2.13
CA ILE A 92 -3.07 -0.75 -2.36
C ILE A 92 -3.57 -2.14 -1.94
N THR A 93 -4.21 -2.25 -0.77
CA THR A 93 -4.46 -3.56 -0.12
C THR A 93 -5.93 -4.01 -0.16
N GLY A 94 -6.85 -3.10 -0.47
CA GLY A 94 -8.30 -3.32 -0.32
C GLY A 94 -8.82 -3.21 1.12
N LYS A 95 -7.94 -3.09 2.12
CA LYS A 95 -8.28 -3.24 3.54
C LYS A 95 -7.85 -2.07 4.42
N LYS A 96 -8.53 -1.89 5.55
CA LYS A 96 -8.15 -0.96 6.63
C LYS A 96 -7.02 -1.47 7.49
N ILE A 97 -6.96 -2.78 7.66
CA ILE A 97 -5.94 -3.48 8.44
C ILE A 97 -5.09 -4.31 7.48
N SER A 98 -3.79 -4.03 7.48
CA SER A 98 -2.81 -4.66 6.61
C SER A 98 -1.47 -4.76 7.33
N PRO A 99 -0.48 -5.47 6.75
CA PRO A 99 0.92 -5.26 7.10
C PRO A 99 1.34 -3.79 6.88
N PRO A 100 2.52 -3.37 7.37
CA PRO A 100 3.08 -2.04 7.11
C PRO A 100 3.02 -1.67 5.62
N LEU A 101 2.46 -0.48 5.33
CA LEU A 101 2.08 -0.10 3.97
C LEU A 101 3.30 0.10 3.07
N ASN A 102 4.33 0.77 3.55
CA ASN A 102 5.49 1.15 2.75
C ASN A 102 6.27 -0.11 2.32
N GLU A 103 6.46 -1.04 3.25
CA GLU A 103 7.09 -2.35 3.04
C GLU A 103 6.25 -3.20 2.10
N SER A 104 4.91 -3.17 2.25
CA SER A 104 4.01 -3.84 1.32
C SER A 104 4.13 -3.28 -0.10
N MET A 105 4.28 -1.96 -0.25
CA MET A 105 4.49 -1.30 -1.54
C MET A 105 5.87 -1.63 -2.14
N GLU A 106 6.91 -1.77 -1.32
CA GLU A 106 8.22 -2.24 -1.78
C GLU A 106 8.12 -3.66 -2.34
N ILE A 107 7.45 -4.59 -1.63
CA ILE A 107 7.28 -5.98 -2.06
C ILE A 107 6.46 -6.08 -3.35
N LEU A 108 5.36 -5.32 -3.46
CA LEU A 108 4.53 -5.28 -4.67
C LEU A 108 5.28 -4.68 -5.88
N GLY A 109 6.15 -3.71 -5.62
CA GLY A 109 6.89 -2.98 -6.63
C GLY A 109 6.12 -1.84 -7.28
N LYS A 110 6.88 -0.90 -7.86
CA LYS A 110 6.39 0.38 -8.39
C LYS A 110 5.24 0.24 -9.39
N LYS A 111 5.40 -0.61 -10.41
CA LYS A 111 4.43 -0.75 -11.51
C LYS A 111 3.06 -1.18 -10.99
N GLU A 112 3.04 -2.17 -10.09
CA GLU A 112 1.80 -2.72 -9.53
C GLU A 112 1.12 -1.71 -8.60
N CYS A 113 1.88 -1.02 -7.73
CA CYS A 113 1.33 0.03 -6.87
C CYS A 113 0.68 1.14 -7.69
N LEU A 114 1.38 1.69 -8.69
CA LEU A 114 0.84 2.75 -9.54
C LEU A 114 -0.40 2.29 -10.31
N HIS A 115 -0.39 1.06 -10.84
CA HIS A 115 -1.54 0.48 -11.52
C HIS A 115 -2.76 0.39 -10.59
N ARG A 116 -2.59 -0.08 -9.35
CA ARG A 116 -3.67 -0.15 -8.35
C ARG A 116 -4.27 1.22 -8.06
N ILE A 117 -3.43 2.22 -7.84
CA ILE A 117 -3.89 3.57 -7.50
C ILE A 117 -4.63 4.20 -8.70
N SER A 118 -4.21 3.93 -9.93
CA SER A 118 -4.79 4.52 -11.15
C SER A 118 -6.23 4.07 -11.48
N LYS A 119 -6.78 3.10 -10.73
CA LYS A 119 -8.14 2.58 -10.96
C LYS A 119 -9.26 3.45 -10.39
N PHE A 120 -8.92 4.47 -9.61
CA PHE A 120 -9.87 5.36 -8.92
C PHE A 120 -9.96 6.73 -9.59
#